data_AF-A0A950SDI7-F1
#
_entry.id   AF-A0A950SDI7-F1
#
_cell.length_a   1.000
_cell.length_b   1.000
_cell.length_c   1.000
_cell.angle_alpha   90.00
_cell.angle_beta   90.00
_cell.angle_gamma   90.00
#
_symmetry.space_group_name_H-M   'P 1'
#
loop_
_entity.id
_entity.type
_entity.pdbx_description
1 polymer ?
#
loop_
_entity_poly.entity_id
_entity_poly.type
_entity_poly.pdbx_seq_one_letter_code
_entity_poly.pdbx_strand_id
1 'polypeptide(L)'
;MTTPTVTEFVRNGNRVGQRVELARYTIPGGERVLYGQRVDGVVRVTDNPANGRGRAYLIERELERDGNAALHALVADYVEQAQRHGEIPMHVPLSRYLAHVEE
;
A
#
# COMPACT_ATOMS: atom_id res chain seq x y z
N MET A 1 21.47 3.55 -30.45
CA MET A 1 21.14 3.55 -29.01
C MET A 1 20.25 4.75 -28.76
N THR A 2 18.97 4.53 -28.48
CA THR A 2 17.97 5.61 -28.41
C THR A 2 17.52 5.75 -26.97
N THR A 3 17.93 6.84 -26.33
CA THR A 3 17.56 7.18 -24.94
C THR A 3 16.13 7.74 -24.94
N PRO A 4 15.16 7.18 -24.21
CA PRO A 4 13.87 7.82 -24.09
C PRO A 4 13.92 9.02 -23.15
N THR A 5 13.56 10.16 -23.74
CA THR A 5 12.95 11.40 -23.24
C THR A 5 12.62 11.48 -21.75
N VAL A 6 13.23 12.44 -21.07
CA VAL A 6 12.80 12.94 -19.75
C VAL A 6 11.51 13.75 -19.93
N THR A 7 10.40 13.24 -19.44
CA THR A 7 9.13 13.98 -19.38
C THR A 7 9.24 15.10 -18.34
N GLU A 8 9.02 16.33 -18.79
CA GLU A 8 9.11 17.56 -18.03
C GLU A 8 8.05 17.60 -16.92
N PHE A 9 8.47 17.72 -15.65
CA PHE A 9 7.58 17.84 -14.51
C PHE A 9 7.18 19.31 -14.31
N VAL A 10 5.93 19.64 -14.63
CA VAL A 10 5.35 20.97 -14.41
C VAL A 10 5.43 21.34 -12.92
N ARG A 11 6.02 22.51 -12.66
CA ARG A 11 6.30 23.04 -11.34
C ARG A 11 5.01 23.43 -10.61
N ASN A 12 4.62 22.63 -9.62
CA ASN A 12 3.88 23.07 -8.44
C ASN A 12 3.97 22.04 -7.30
N GLY A 13 4.72 22.37 -6.25
CA GLY A 13 4.55 21.84 -4.90
C GLY A 13 5.05 20.42 -4.62
N ASN A 14 4.36 19.39 -5.11
CA ASN A 14 4.64 18.00 -4.73
C ASN A 14 4.73 17.09 -5.97
N ARG A 15 5.85 16.38 -6.15
CA ARG A 15 6.04 15.44 -7.26
C ARG A 15 5.35 14.13 -6.93
N VAL A 16 4.10 14.00 -7.35
CA VAL A 16 3.34 12.76 -7.28
C VAL A 16 3.56 11.95 -8.57
N GLY A 17 4.23 10.82 -8.45
CA GLY A 17 4.45 9.88 -9.53
C GLY A 17 3.23 9.02 -9.85
N GLN A 18 3.32 8.23 -10.91
CA GLN A 18 2.30 7.25 -11.27
C GLN A 18 2.12 6.22 -10.15
N ARG A 19 0.87 5.84 -9.92
CA ARG A 19 0.50 4.74 -9.03
C ARG A 19 0.70 3.40 -9.76
N VAL A 20 1.38 2.46 -9.11
CA VAL A 20 1.70 1.12 -9.65
C VAL A 20 1.03 0.06 -8.79
N GLU A 21 0.31 -0.87 -9.40
CA GLU A 21 -0.24 -2.05 -8.72
C GLU A 21 0.90 -2.99 -8.32
N LEU A 22 1.01 -3.27 -7.03
CA LEU A 22 2.04 -4.15 -6.46
C LEU A 22 1.50 -5.54 -6.18
N ALA A 23 0.24 -5.64 -5.78
CA ALA A 23 -0.46 -6.89 -5.56
C ALA A 23 -1.98 -6.67 -5.56
N ARG A 24 -2.72 -7.75 -5.80
CA ARG A 24 -4.17 -7.82 -5.71
C ARG A 24 -4.55 -9.05 -4.91
N TYR A 25 -5.47 -8.89 -3.97
CA TYR A 25 -5.87 -9.96 -3.06
C TYR A 25 -7.34 -9.83 -2.67
N THR A 26 -7.92 -10.92 -2.16
CA THR A 26 -9.33 -11.00 -1.79
C THR A 26 -9.47 -11.38 -0.32
N ILE A 27 -10.40 -10.71 0.36
CA ILE A 27 -10.90 -11.05 1.69
C ILE A 27 -12.43 -11.19 1.61
N PRO A 28 -13.12 -11.72 2.63
CA PRO A 28 -14.59 -11.77 2.67
C PRO A 28 -15.26 -10.41 2.39
N GLY A 29 -14.61 -9.30 2.77
CA GLY A 29 -15.08 -7.93 2.50
C GLY A 29 -14.90 -7.44 1.05
N GLY A 30 -14.32 -8.24 0.16
CA GLY A 30 -14.12 -7.92 -1.27
C GLY A 30 -12.67 -7.92 -1.72
N GLU A 31 -12.48 -7.58 -3.00
CA GLU A 31 -11.15 -7.48 -3.63
C GLU A 31 -10.46 -6.15 -3.31
N ARG A 32 -9.16 -6.22 -3.07
CA ARG A 32 -8.31 -5.10 -2.68
C ARG A 32 -7.02 -5.11 -3.48
N VAL A 33 -6.45 -3.92 -3.67
CA VAL A 33 -5.24 -3.69 -4.46
C VAL A 33 -4.24 -2.91 -3.63
N LEU A 34 -3.01 -3.42 -3.56
CA LEU A 34 -1.88 -2.72 -3.01
C LEU A 34 -1.24 -1.87 -4.09
N TYR A 35 -1.05 -0.59 -3.80
CA TYR A 35 -0.48 0.38 -4.70
C TYR A 35 0.80 0.98 -4.14
N GLY A 36 1.83 1.03 -4.96
CA GLY A 36 3.04 1.80 -4.73
C GLY A 36 2.96 3.14 -5.46
N GLN A 37 3.32 4.22 -4.78
CA GLN A 37 3.37 5.54 -5.41
C GLN A 37 4.52 6.36 -4.83
N ARG A 38 5.33 6.96 -5.70
CA ARG A 38 6.34 7.95 -5.29
C ARG A 38 5.65 9.29 -5.07
N VAL A 39 5.79 9.85 -3.89
CA VAL A 39 5.29 11.19 -3.55
C VAL A 39 6.44 11.94 -2.91
N ASP A 40 6.91 12.99 -3.59
CA ASP A 40 8.08 13.78 -3.20
C ASP A 40 9.35 12.95 -3.06
N GLY A 41 9.51 11.98 -3.97
CA GLY A 41 10.66 11.07 -4.00
C GLY A 41 10.53 9.85 -3.07
N VAL A 42 9.62 9.91 -2.10
CA VAL A 42 9.39 8.89 -1.06
C VAL A 42 8.38 7.86 -1.56
N VAL A 43 8.68 6.57 -1.37
CA VAL A 43 7.76 5.48 -1.71
C VAL A 43 6.68 5.37 -0.63
N ARG A 44 5.41 5.40 -1.05
CA ARG A 44 4.25 5.14 -0.19
C ARG A 44 3.53 3.91 -0.71
N VAL A 45 3.13 3.04 0.21
CA VAL A 45 2.32 1.85 -0.10
C VAL A 45 0.93 2.02 0.52
N THR A 46 -0.11 1.88 -0.30
CA THR A 46 -1.51 1.97 0.14
C THR A 46 -2.30 0.75 -0.25
N ASP A 47 -3.27 0.41 0.58
CA ASP A 47 -4.28 -0.62 0.34
C ASP A 47 -5.60 0.06 -0.04
N ASN A 48 -6.14 -0.28 -1.20
CA ASN A 48 -7.36 0.32 -1.72
C ASN A 48 -8.38 -0.76 -2.10
N PRO A 49 -9.69 -0.54 -1.90
CA PRO A 49 -10.73 -1.38 -2.51
C PRO A 49 -10.63 -1.35 -4.04
N ALA A 50 -10.69 -2.50 -4.69
CA ALA A 50 -10.52 -2.60 -6.15
C ALA A 50 -11.62 -1.85 -6.93
N ASN A 51 -12.82 -1.76 -6.36
CA ASN A 51 -13.96 -1.05 -6.95
C ASN A 51 -13.99 0.47 -6.62
N GLY A 52 -12.97 0.99 -5.92
CA GLY A 52 -12.88 2.38 -5.51
C GLY A 52 -13.85 2.81 -4.39
N ARG A 53 -14.63 1.90 -3.83
CA ARG A 53 -15.60 2.18 -2.76
C ARG A 53 -15.10 1.65 -1.41
N GLY A 54 -15.04 2.53 -0.42
CA GLY A 54 -14.64 2.18 0.95
C GLY A 54 -13.33 2.82 1.38
N ARG A 55 -12.82 2.40 2.56
CA ARG A 55 -11.61 2.97 3.16
C ARG A 55 -10.35 2.46 2.47
N ALA A 56 -9.43 3.38 2.18
CA ALA A 56 -8.06 3.08 1.84
C ALA A 56 -7.19 3.16 3.11
N TYR A 57 -6.19 2.30 3.19
CA TYR A 57 -5.25 2.25 4.33
C TYR A 57 -3.85 2.58 3.83
N LEU A 58 -3.13 3.37 4.61
CA LEU A 58 -1.70 3.54 4.42
C LEU A 58 -1.00 2.37 5.10
N ILE A 59 -0.14 1.67 4.37
CA ILE A 59 0.63 0.53 4.89
C ILE A 59 1.98 1.02 5.40
N GLU A 60 2.74 1.69 4.54
CA GLU A 60 4.12 2.08 4.86
C GLU A 60 4.53 3.36 4.14
N ARG A 61 5.46 4.10 4.76
CA ARG A 61 6.15 5.28 4.25
C ARG A 61 7.66 5.00 4.24
N GLU A 62 8.39 5.74 3.41
CA GLU A 62 9.87 5.81 3.49
C GLU A 62 10.62 4.53 3.08
N LEU A 63 10.00 3.68 2.26
CA LEU A 63 10.59 2.42 1.84
C LEU A 63 11.78 2.55 0.87
N GLU A 64 12.11 3.76 0.42
CA GLU A 64 13.25 4.02 -0.44
C GLU A 64 14.60 3.67 0.19
N ARG A 65 14.68 3.56 1.52
CA ARG A 65 15.92 3.27 2.26
C ARG A 65 16.34 1.80 2.16
N ASP A 66 15.38 0.90 2.14
CA ASP A 66 15.61 -0.55 2.20
C ASP A 66 15.59 -1.23 0.81
N GLY A 67 15.19 -0.46 -0.21
CA GLY A 67 15.23 -0.88 -1.60
C GLY A 67 14.11 -1.83 -2.01
N ASN A 68 14.25 -2.40 -3.22
CA ASN A 68 13.17 -3.15 -3.87
C ASN A 68 12.89 -4.50 -3.21
N ALA A 69 13.90 -5.18 -2.65
CA ALA A 69 13.70 -6.46 -1.97
C ALA A 69 12.81 -6.32 -0.73
N ALA A 70 13.01 -5.26 0.05
CA ALA A 70 12.16 -4.96 1.20
C ALA A 70 10.70 -4.68 0.78
N LEU A 71 10.50 -4.02 -0.36
CA LEU A 71 9.15 -3.77 -0.90
C LEU A 71 8.44 -5.09 -1.21
N HIS A 72 9.12 -6.00 -1.89
CA HIS A 72 8.56 -7.31 -2.22
C HIS A 72 8.25 -8.13 -0.97
N ALA A 73 9.15 -8.12 0.03
CA ALA A 73 8.94 -8.80 1.30
C ALA A 73 7.71 -8.24 2.05
N LEU A 74 7.60 -6.91 2.15
CA LEU A 74 6.44 -6.24 2.77
C LEU A 74 5.13 -6.62 2.07
N VAL A 75 5.11 -6.55 0.74
CA VAL A 75 3.91 -6.87 -0.06
C VAL A 75 3.50 -8.33 0.13
N ALA A 76 4.48 -9.25 0.13
CA ALA A 76 4.24 -10.67 0.32
C ALA A 76 3.66 -10.97 1.71
N ASP A 77 4.31 -10.49 2.78
CA ASP A 77 3.82 -10.71 4.15
C ASP A 77 2.44 -10.07 4.36
N TYR A 78 2.23 -8.84 3.88
CA TYR A 78 0.93 -8.18 4.02
C TYR A 78 -0.21 -9.00 3.40
N VAL A 79 -0.01 -9.53 2.19
CA VAL A 79 -1.01 -10.37 1.52
C VAL A 79 -1.22 -11.68 2.25
N GLU A 80 -0.14 -12.31 2.74
CA GLU A 80 -0.23 -13.54 3.54
C GLU A 80 -1.05 -13.32 4.81
N GLN A 81 -0.76 -12.26 5.57
CA GLN A 81 -1.51 -11.93 6.79
C GLN A 81 -2.99 -11.64 6.46
N ALA A 82 -3.26 -10.88 5.41
CA ALA A 82 -4.62 -10.55 5.01
C ALA A 82 -5.44 -11.80 4.66
N GLN A 83 -4.82 -12.74 3.94
CA GLN A 83 -5.45 -14.02 3.58
C GLN A 83 -5.62 -14.94 4.79
N ARG A 84 -4.61 -15.05 5.64
CA ARG A 84 -4.65 -15.88 6.86
C ARG A 84 -5.78 -15.45 7.79
N HIS A 85 -5.98 -14.14 7.94
CA HIS A 85 -6.96 -13.59 8.86
C HIS A 85 -8.32 -13.27 8.22
N GLY A 86 -8.40 -13.24 6.88
CA GLY A 86 -9.61 -12.81 6.19
C GLY A 86 -9.98 -11.35 6.47
N GLU A 87 -9.00 -10.52 6.82
CA GLU A 87 -9.19 -9.14 7.24
C GLU A 87 -8.13 -8.24 6.62
N ILE A 88 -8.36 -6.93 6.66
CA ILE A 88 -7.35 -5.95 6.25
C ILE A 88 -6.35 -5.79 7.40
N PRO A 89 -5.04 -6.07 7.24
CA PRO A 89 -4.08 -6.04 8.35
C PRO A 89 -4.04 -4.71 9.12
N MET A 90 -4.22 -3.58 8.42
CA MET A 90 -4.25 -2.24 9.03
C MET A 90 -5.64 -1.83 9.57
N HIS A 91 -6.65 -2.66 9.40
CA HIS A 91 -7.92 -2.44 10.07
C HIS A 91 -7.75 -2.83 11.54
N VAL A 92 -8.04 -1.90 12.44
CA VAL A 92 -8.11 -2.20 13.87
C VAL A 92 -9.56 -2.55 14.17
N PRO A 93 -9.92 -3.85 14.31
CA PRO A 93 -11.24 -4.19 14.78
C PRO A 93 -11.38 -3.76 16.24
N LEU A 94 -12.56 -3.26 16.63
CA LEU A 94 -12.85 -2.85 18.01
C LEU A 94 -12.56 -3.97 19.02
N SER A 95 -12.71 -5.23 18.60
CA SER A 95 -12.39 -6.43 19.38
C SER A 95 -10.93 -6.48 19.84
N ARG A 96 -9.97 -5.98 19.04
CA ARG A 96 -8.55 -5.91 19.42
C ARG A 96 -8.30 -4.89 20.54
N TYR A 97 -9.13 -3.85 20.61
CA TYR A 97 -9.10 -2.86 21.70
C TYR A 97 -9.70 -3.45 22.98
N LEU A 98 -10.85 -4.11 22.87
CA LEU A 98 -11.57 -4.69 24.00
C LEU A 98 -10.83 -5.87 24.66
N ALA A 99 -10.06 -6.64 23.88
CA ALA A 99 -9.23 -7.72 24.43
C ALA A 99 -8.17 -7.26 25.44
N HIS A 100 -7.84 -5.97 25.50
CA HIS A 100 -6.88 -5.40 26.47
C HIS A 100 -7.55 -4.65 27.64
N VAL A 101 -8.89 -4.60 27.68
CA VAL A 101 -9.65 -3.90 28.75
C VAL A 101 -10.23 -4.88 29.77
N GLU A 102 -10.14 -6.19 29.50
CA GLU A 102 -10.59 -7.26 30.39
C GLU A 102 -9.46 -7.90 31.22
N GLU A 103 -8.26 -7.31 31.25
CA GLU A 103 -7.12 -7.71 32.10
C GLU A 103 -6.89 -6.71 33.24
#